data_AF-A0A134AIH5-F1
#
_entry.id   AF-A0A134AIH5-F1
#
_cell.length_a   1.000
_cell.length_b   1.000
_cell.length_c   1.000
_cell.angle_alpha   90.00
_cell.angle_beta   90.00
_cell.angle_gamma   90.00
#
_symmetry.space_group_name_H-M   'P 1'
#
loop_
_entity.id
_entity.type
_entity.pdbx_description
1 polymer ?
#
loop_
_entity_poly.entity_id
_entity_poly.type
_entity_poly.pdbx_seq_one_letter_code
_entity_poly.pdbx_strand_id
1 'polypeptide(L)'
;MKIKFLKNRAFTLIECVFSILILAIISMYIIAGINNFLNIQNKNNKDFLQLTDVENTVIQLKSNISGNKDILTNIDIKKYDIKVSDLGELYHIKIVLKDNMEKFYEFYISKKS
;
A
#
# COMPACT_ATOMS: atom_id res chain seq x y z
N MET A 1 -5.65 -69.90 25.99
CA MET A 1 -5.39 -68.48 25.70
C MET A 1 -6.44 -67.64 26.43
N LYS A 2 -6.09 -66.91 27.50
CA LYS A 2 -7.05 -66.11 28.28
C LYS A 2 -7.16 -64.72 27.66
N ILE A 3 -8.32 -64.39 27.09
CA ILE A 3 -8.63 -63.04 26.59
C ILE A 3 -8.73 -62.13 27.82
N LYS A 4 -7.77 -61.20 27.96
CA LYS A 4 -7.86 -60.13 28.95
C LYS A 4 -8.98 -59.18 28.51
N PHE A 5 -10.16 -59.32 29.10
CA PHE A 5 -11.20 -58.31 28.99
C PHE A 5 -10.66 -57.00 29.58
N LEU A 6 -10.37 -56.02 28.73
CA LEU A 6 -10.15 -54.64 29.14
C LEU A 6 -11.43 -54.19 29.84
N LYS A 7 -11.36 -53.99 31.15
CA LYS A 7 -12.46 -53.50 31.95
C LYS A 7 -12.67 -52.03 31.60
N ASN A 8 -13.53 -51.73 30.63
CA ASN A 8 -13.96 -50.37 30.35
C ASN A 8 -14.65 -49.81 31.60
N ARG A 9 -13.95 -48.95 32.35
CA ARG A 9 -14.58 -48.12 33.38
C ARG A 9 -15.35 -47.02 32.65
N ALA A 10 -16.65 -46.94 32.88
CA ALA A 10 -17.43 -45.79 32.47
C ALA A 10 -16.96 -44.57 33.28
N PHE A 11 -16.80 -43.44 32.60
CA PHE A 11 -16.52 -42.16 33.26
C PHE A 11 -17.70 -41.75 34.13
N THR A 12 -17.40 -41.13 35.26
CA THR A 12 -18.44 -40.56 36.10
C THR A 12 -19.03 -39.32 35.45
N LEU A 13 -20.31 -39.05 35.69
CA LEU A 13 -21.01 -37.91 35.09
C LEU A 13 -20.30 -36.57 35.42
N ILE A 14 -19.68 -36.49 36.59
CA ILE A 14 -18.93 -35.30 37.02
C ILE A 14 -17.63 -35.10 36.21
N GLU A 15 -16.90 -36.16 35.88
CA GLU A 15 -15.70 -36.08 35.03
C GLU A 15 -16.04 -35.63 33.60
N CYS A 16 -17.20 -36.06 33.08
CA CYS A 16 -17.69 -35.59 31.79
C CYS A 16 -18.03 -34.08 31.82
N VAL A 17 -18.69 -33.61 32.87
CA VAL A 17 -19.03 -32.17 33.02
C VAL A 17 -17.76 -31.31 33.11
N PHE A 18 -16.77 -31.73 33.90
CA PHE A 18 -15.48 -31.03 33.98
C PHE A 18 -14.74 -31.02 32.64
N SER A 19 -14.78 -32.12 31.89
CA SER A 19 -14.13 -32.21 30.57
C SER A 19 -14.77 -31.24 29.57
N ILE A 20 -16.10 -31.12 29.57
CA ILE A 20 -16.84 -30.17 28.71
C ILE A 20 -16.48 -28.73 29.08
N LEU A 21 -16.38 -28.42 30.38
CA LEU A 21 -16.01 -27.09 30.85
C LEU A 21 -14.60 -26.70 30.37
N ILE A 22 -13.62 -27.59 30.53
CA ILE A 22 -12.24 -27.36 30.09
C ILE A 22 -12.20 -27.19 28.55
N LEU A 23 -12.93 -28.03 27.82
CA LEU A 23 -13.00 -27.93 26.36
C LEU A 23 -13.62 -26.60 25.91
N ALA A 24 -14.65 -26.11 26.59
CA ALA A 24 -15.27 -24.81 26.30
C ALA A 24 -14.32 -23.64 26.55
N ILE A 25 -13.52 -23.70 27.61
CA ILE A 25 -12.51 -22.67 27.89
C ILE A 25 -11.45 -22.66 26.78
N ILE A 26 -10.90 -23.84 26.44
CA ILE A 26 -9.88 -23.96 25.39
C ILE A 26 -10.44 -23.50 24.03
N SER A 27 -11.67 -23.87 23.69
CA SER A 27 -12.28 -23.49 22.42
C SER A 27 -12.46 -21.97 22.28
N MET A 28 -12.85 -21.27 23.35
CA MET A 28 -12.93 -19.80 23.34
C MET A 28 -11.57 -19.15 23.01
N TYR A 29 -10.48 -19.62 23.63
CA TYR A 29 -9.15 -19.10 23.33
C TYR A 29 -8.73 -19.36 21.89
N ILE A 30 -9.03 -20.55 21.35
CA ILE A 30 -8.73 -20.89 19.95
C ILE A 30 -9.51 -19.97 18.99
N ILE A 31 -10.81 -19.77 19.23
CA ILE A 31 -11.65 -18.89 18.39
C ILE A 31 -11.13 -17.45 18.42
N ALA A 32 -10.76 -16.94 19.60
CA ALA A 32 -10.16 -15.61 19.72
C ALA A 32 -8.84 -15.49 18.93
N GLY A 33 -7.98 -16.52 19.00
CA GLY A 33 -6.74 -16.59 18.23
C GLY A 33 -6.98 -16.58 16.72
N ILE A 34 -7.94 -17.37 16.23
CA ILE A 34 -8.32 -17.42 14.80
C ILE A 34 -8.80 -16.05 14.32
N ASN A 35 -9.66 -15.38 15.10
CA ASN A 35 -10.17 -14.05 14.75
C ASN A 35 -9.05 -13.02 14.65
N ASN A 36 -8.09 -13.04 15.59
CA ASN A 36 -6.95 -12.13 15.54
C ASN A 36 -6.07 -12.40 14.31
N PHE A 37 -5.79 -13.68 14.01
CA PHE A 37 -5.03 -14.08 12.82
C PHE A 37 -5.70 -13.63 11.52
N LEU A 38 -7.02 -13.81 11.40
CA LEU A 38 -7.81 -13.34 10.26
C LEU A 38 -7.74 -11.83 10.10
N ASN A 39 -7.80 -11.08 11.20
CA ASN A 39 -7.70 -9.63 11.15
C ASN A 39 -6.32 -9.16 10.64
N ILE A 40 -5.24 -9.79 11.10
CA ILE A 40 -3.88 -9.50 10.62
C ILE A 40 -3.74 -9.83 9.13
N GLN A 41 -4.22 -10.99 8.68
CA GLN A 41 -4.21 -11.37 7.27
C GLN A 41 -4.96 -10.36 6.39
N ASN A 42 -6.14 -9.93 6.82
CA ASN A 42 -6.95 -8.96 6.09
C ASN A 42 -6.27 -7.59 5.99
N LYS A 43 -5.57 -7.16 7.05
CA LYS A 43 -4.79 -5.92 7.02
C LYS A 43 -3.61 -6.04 6.04
N ASN A 44 -2.84 -7.11 6.14
CA ASN A 44 -1.67 -7.33 5.26
C ASN A 44 -2.07 -7.41 3.77
N ASN A 45 -3.20 -8.04 3.44
CA ASN A 45 -3.70 -8.07 2.07
C ASN A 45 -4.07 -6.68 1.54
N LYS A 46 -4.65 -5.81 2.38
CA LYS A 46 -4.93 -4.42 1.99
C LYS A 46 -3.65 -3.64 1.75
N ASP A 47 -2.66 -3.78 2.65
CA ASP A 47 -1.37 -3.10 2.52
C ASP A 47 -0.61 -3.59 1.27
N PHE A 48 -0.71 -4.88 0.93
CA PHE A 48 -0.14 -5.47 -0.29
C PHE A 48 -0.80 -4.93 -1.57
N LEU A 49 -2.12 -4.79 -1.59
CA LEU A 49 -2.83 -4.19 -2.74
C LEU A 49 -2.39 -2.74 -2.96
N GLN A 50 -2.27 -1.95 -1.89
CA GLN A 50 -1.78 -0.57 -1.99
C GLN A 50 -0.34 -0.51 -2.54
N LEU A 51 0.54 -1.42 -2.09
CA LEU A 51 1.90 -1.51 -2.60
C LEU A 51 1.94 -1.90 -4.09
N THR A 52 1.04 -2.78 -4.53
CA THR A 52 0.92 -3.20 -5.93
C THR A 52 0.49 -2.02 -6.82
N ASP A 53 -0.44 -1.19 -6.34
CA ASP A 53 -0.88 0.01 -7.07
C ASP A 53 0.25 1.05 -7.19
N VAL A 54 1.07 1.21 -6.14
CA VAL A 54 2.27 2.06 -6.18
C VAL A 54 3.29 1.52 -7.18
N GLU A 55 3.56 0.21 -7.18
CA GLU A 55 4.48 -0.42 -8.13
C GLU A 55 4.01 -0.22 -9.58
N ASN A 56 2.71 -0.43 -9.84
CA ASN A 56 2.12 -0.19 -11.15
C ASN A 56 2.26 1.28 -11.60
N THR A 57 2.05 2.22 -10.69
CA THR A 57 2.23 3.66 -10.97
C THR A 57 3.69 3.99 -11.32
N VAL A 58 4.65 3.41 -10.59
CA VAL A 58 6.09 3.57 -10.87
C VAL A 58 6.46 3.00 -12.23
N ILE A 59 5.92 1.82 -12.59
CA ILE A 59 6.14 1.21 -13.91
C ILE A 59 5.59 2.11 -15.02
N GLN A 60 4.38 2.65 -14.85
CA GLN A 60 3.79 3.58 -15.82
C GLN A 60 4.61 4.87 -15.97
N LEU A 61 5.07 5.47 -14.86
CA LEU A 61 5.94 6.64 -14.90
C LEU A 61 7.26 6.33 -15.63
N LYS A 62 7.89 5.20 -15.31
CA LYS A 62 9.11 4.76 -15.99
C LYS A 62 8.89 4.56 -17.49
N SER A 63 7.78 3.93 -17.87
CA SER A 63 7.39 3.74 -19.26
C SER A 63 7.19 5.08 -19.97
N ASN A 64 6.44 6.00 -19.36
CA ASN A 64 6.17 7.34 -19.92
C ASN A 64 7.45 8.17 -20.09
N ILE A 65 8.37 8.13 -19.12
CA ILE A 65 9.67 8.80 -19.24
C ILE A 65 10.50 8.16 -20.36
N SER A 66 10.51 6.82 -20.45
CA SER A 66 11.27 6.12 -21.48
C SER A 66 10.76 6.38 -22.90
N GLY A 67 9.43 6.43 -23.10
CA GLY A 67 8.82 6.70 -24.41
C GLY A 67 8.91 8.17 -24.83
N ASN A 68 8.95 9.10 -23.87
CA ASN A 68 9.13 10.54 -24.14
C ASN A 68 10.58 11.00 -24.01
N LYS A 69 11.54 10.08 -23.86
CA LYS A 69 12.96 10.40 -23.68
C LYS A 69 13.50 11.25 -24.82
N ASP A 70 13.09 10.94 -26.05
CA ASP A 70 13.52 11.68 -27.24
C ASP A 70 12.95 13.10 -27.32
N ILE A 71 11.78 13.34 -26.71
CA ILE A 71 11.21 14.69 -26.57
C ILE A 71 12.01 15.47 -25.52
N LEU A 72 12.37 14.82 -24.41
CA LEU A 72 13.15 15.43 -23.33
C LEU A 72 14.60 15.74 -23.75
N THR A 73 15.22 14.92 -24.61
CA THR A 73 16.59 15.13 -25.08
C THR A 73 16.70 16.10 -26.27
N ASN A 74 15.63 16.29 -27.04
CA ASN A 74 15.62 17.20 -28.20
C ASN A 74 14.93 18.55 -27.92
N ILE A 75 14.80 18.95 -26.65
CA ILE A 75 14.31 20.29 -26.30
C ILE A 75 15.36 21.33 -26.70
N ASP A 76 15.10 22.04 -27.80
CA ASP A 76 15.89 23.23 -28.15
C ASP A 76 15.53 24.39 -27.23
N ILE A 77 16.28 24.54 -26.14
CA ILE A 77 16.13 25.60 -25.14
C ILE A 77 16.17 26.98 -25.80
N LYS A 78 16.84 27.15 -26.95
CA LYS A 78 16.91 28.44 -27.65
C LYS A 78 15.57 28.88 -28.22
N LYS A 79 14.61 27.97 -28.42
CA LYS A 79 13.25 28.29 -28.89
C LYS A 79 12.35 28.86 -27.80
N TYR A 80 12.77 28.79 -26.55
CA TYR A 80 12.01 29.28 -25.41
C TYR A 80 12.66 30.55 -24.84
N ASP A 81 11.83 31.50 -24.43
CA ASP A 81 12.22 32.63 -23.60
C ASP A 81 11.74 32.37 -22.17
N ILE A 82 12.64 32.46 -21.20
CA ILE A 82 12.37 32.15 -19.80
C ILE A 82 12.55 33.43 -18.99
N LYS A 83 11.48 33.89 -18.35
CA LYS A 83 11.49 35.06 -17.47
C LYS A 83 11.19 34.62 -16.06
N VAL A 84 12.09 34.96 -15.14
CA VAL A 84 11.91 34.74 -13.70
C VAL A 84 11.67 36.10 -13.06
N SER A 85 10.53 36.25 -12.39
CA SER A 85 10.17 37.45 -11.65
C SER A 85 10.10 37.12 -10.16
N ASP A 86 10.66 37.99 -9.34
CA ASP A 86 10.55 37.90 -7.90
C ASP A 86 9.27 38.63 -7.44
N LEU A 87 8.35 37.89 -6.79
CA LEU A 87 7.10 38.42 -6.24
C LEU A 87 7.12 38.43 -4.70
N GLY A 88 8.30 38.56 -4.09
CA GLY A 88 8.46 38.59 -2.64
C GLY A 88 8.60 37.18 -2.05
N GLU A 89 7.48 36.54 -1.71
CA GLU A 89 7.49 35.17 -1.16
C GLU A 89 7.50 34.07 -2.23
N LEU A 90 7.24 34.43 -3.48
CA LEU A 90 7.17 33.52 -4.63
C LEU A 90 8.16 33.94 -5.71
N TYR A 91 8.71 32.96 -6.42
CA TYR A 91 9.23 33.15 -7.77
C TYR A 91 8.14 32.86 -8.78
N HIS A 92 7.92 33.78 -9.70
CA HIS A 92 7.08 33.57 -10.88
C HIS A 92 7.99 33.24 -12.06
N ILE A 93 7.81 32.06 -12.66
CA ILE A 93 8.57 31.60 -13.81
C ILE A 93 7.61 31.52 -15.00
N LYS A 94 7.89 32.31 -16.04
CA LYS A 94 7.16 32.30 -17.30
C LYS A 94 8.06 31.76 -18.41
N ILE A 95 7.58 30.74 -19.12
CA ILE A 95 8.25 30.13 -20.26
C ILE A 95 7.38 30.35 -21.49
N VAL A 96 7.92 30.99 -22.54
CA VAL A 96 7.18 31.30 -23.77
C VAL A 96 7.93 30.73 -24.97
N LEU A 97 7.20 30.16 -25.94
CA LEU A 97 7.82 29.78 -27.22
C LEU A 97 8.01 31.04 -28.09
N LYS A 98 9.24 31.32 -28.53
CA LYS A 98 9.58 32.55 -29.28
C LYS A 98 8.76 32.74 -30.56
N ASP A 99 8.46 31.64 -31.26
CA ASP A 99 7.74 31.67 -32.54
C ASP A 99 6.21 31.62 -32.37
N ASN A 100 5.72 31.33 -31.16
CA ASN A 100 4.30 31.29 -30.87
C ASN A 100 4.02 31.70 -29.41
N MET A 101 3.85 33.01 -29.23
CA MET A 101 3.61 33.66 -27.93
C MET A 101 2.29 33.25 -27.27
N GLU A 102 1.37 32.57 -27.97
CA GLU A 102 0.13 32.03 -27.40
C GLU A 102 0.40 30.80 -26.52
N LYS A 103 1.46 30.04 -26.81
CA LYS A 103 1.87 28.90 -26.00
C LYS A 103 2.87 29.35 -24.94
N PHE A 104 2.36 29.59 -23.73
CA PHE A 104 3.18 29.89 -22.57
C PHE A 104 2.81 29.03 -21.37
N TYR A 105 3.81 28.77 -20.54
CA TYR A 105 3.67 28.11 -19.25
C TYR A 105 4.02 29.10 -18.15
N GLU A 106 3.18 29.20 -17.13
CA GLU A 106 3.41 30.02 -15.94
C GLU A 106 3.41 29.15 -14.69
N PHE A 107 4.43 29.33 -13.86
CA PHE A 107 4.63 28.59 -12.63
C PHE A 107 4.90 29.58 -11.48
N TYR A 108 4.41 29.25 -10.30
CA TYR A 108 4.68 29.97 -9.06
C TYR A 108 5.36 29.03 -8.08
N ILE A 109 6.58 29.37 -7.66
CA ILE A 109 7.41 28.57 -6.76
C ILE A 109 7.56 29.31 -5.45
N SER A 110 7.15 28.69 -4.34
CA SER A 110 7.41 29.23 -2.99
C SER A 110 8.89 29.29 -2.71
N LYS A 111 9.37 30.42 -2.18
CA LYS A 111 10.75 30.55 -1.68
C LYS A 111 10.98 29.80 -0.37
N LYS A 112 9.90 29.57 0.38
CA LYS A 112 9.90 28.76 1.59
C LYS A 112 9.64 27.32 1.17
N SER A 113 10.71 26.57 0.96
CA SER A 113 10.69 25.10 0.95
C SER A 113 10.89 24.58 2.37
#